data_AF-A0A732NM83-F1
#
_entry.id   AF-A0A732NM83-F1
#
_cell.length_a   1.000
_cell.length_b   1.000
_cell.length_c   1.000
_cell.angle_alpha   90.00
_cell.angle_beta   90.00
_cell.angle_gamma   90.00
#
_symmetry.space_group_name_H-M   'P 1'
#
loop_
_entity.id
_entity.type
_entity.pdbx_description
1 polymer ?
#
loop_
_entity_poly.entity_id
_entity_poly.type
_entity_poly.pdbx_seq_one_letter_code
_entity_poly.pdbx_strand_id
1 'polypeptide(L)' 'RQVGVIRKQALILNLPGQPKSIKETLEGVKADDGSVSVPGIFASVPYCIQLLDGPYVETAPEVVAAFRPKSARRENMSD' A
#
# COMPACT_ATOMS: atom_id res chain seq x y z
N ARG A 1 -7.24 -6.37 -18.35
CA ARG A 1 -7.82 -6.64 -17.01
C ARG A 1 -6.67 -6.64 -16.01
N GLN A 2 -6.66 -5.74 -15.03
CA GLN A 2 -5.71 -5.83 -13.91
C GLN A 2 -6.19 -6.91 -12.94
N VAL A 3 -5.26 -7.69 -12.40
CA VAL A 3 -5.54 -8.73 -11.39
C VAL A 3 -4.49 -8.65 -10.29
N GLY A 4 -4.89 -9.04 -9.08
CA GLY A 4 -4.00 -9.29 -7.97
C GLY A 4 -4.22 -10.73 -7.49
N VAL A 5 -3.14 -11.45 -7.23
CA VAL A 5 -3.19 -12.85 -6.78
C VAL A 5 -2.21 -13.10 -5.65
N ILE A 6 -2.47 -14.15 -4.89
CA ILE A 6 -1.53 -14.71 -3.91
C ILE A 6 -0.97 -16.01 -4.49
N ARG A 7 0.35 -16.19 -4.42
CA ARG A 7 1.03 -17.45 -4.74
C ARG A 7 1.99 -17.79 -3.61
N LYS A 8 1.72 -18.88 -2.88
CA LYS A 8 2.36 -19.15 -1.57
C LYS A 8 2.11 -17.95 -0.64
N GLN A 9 3.16 -17.34 -0.10
CA GLN A 9 3.08 -16.16 0.76
C GLN A 9 3.40 -14.84 0.01
N ALA A 10 3.44 -14.87 -1.32
CA ALA A 10 3.72 -13.69 -2.14
C ALA A 10 2.44 -13.08 -2.73
N LEU A 11 2.29 -11.77 -2.56
CA LEU A 11 1.32 -10.94 -3.28
C LEU A 11 1.88 -10.55 -4.65
N ILE A 12 1.12 -10.76 -5.71
CA ILE A 12 1.47 -10.38 -7.09
C ILE A 12 0.38 -9.45 -7.61
N LEU A 13 0.78 -8.24 -8.04
CA LEU A 13 -0.12 -7.23 -8.60
C LEU A 13 0.30 -6.90 -10.02
N ASN A 14 -0.62 -6.96 -10.96
CA ASN A 14 -0.39 -6.44 -12.31
C ASN A 14 -0.65 -4.93 -12.31
N LEU A 15 0.31 -4.18 -12.85
CA LEU A 15 0.26 -2.73 -12.98
C LEU A 15 0.14 -2.35 -14.47
N PRO A 16 -0.32 -1.12 -14.78
CA PRO A 16 -0.27 -0.60 -16.15
C PRO A 16 1.19 -0.43 -16.63
N GLY A 17 1.39 -0.31 -17.94
CA GLY A 17 2.74 -0.19 -18.52
C GLY A 17 3.31 1.25 -18.55
N GLN A 18 2.47 2.27 -18.44
CA GLN A 18 2.93 3.67 -18.49
C GLN A 18 3.40 4.14 -17.10
N PRO A 19 4.58 4.78 -16.97
CA PRO A 19 5.13 5.21 -15.69
C PRO A 19 4.19 6.10 -14.86
N LYS A 20 3.48 7.03 -15.52
CA LYS A 20 2.50 7.89 -14.86
C LYS A 20 1.37 7.06 -14.24
N SER A 21 0.80 6.14 -14.99
CA SER A 21 -0.29 5.28 -14.51
C SER A 21 0.17 4.30 -13.44
N ILE A 22 1.42 3.84 -13.47
CA ILE A 22 2.00 3.03 -12.38
C ILE A 22 1.98 3.82 -11.08
N LYS A 23 2.49 5.05 -11.11
CA LYS A 23 2.52 5.94 -9.94
C LYS A 23 1.12 6.23 -9.40
N GLU A 24 0.20 6.61 -10.28
CA GLU A 24 -1.20 6.88 -9.91
C GLU A 24 -1.90 5.64 -9.34
N THR A 25 -1.60 4.44 -9.86
CA THR A 25 -2.16 3.19 -9.32
C THR A 25 -1.63 2.89 -7.92
N LEU A 26 -0.34 3.12 -7.67
CA LEU A 26 0.32 2.80 -6.41
C LEU A 26 0.05 3.83 -5.31
N GLU A 27 0.22 5.12 -5.60
CA GLU A 27 0.09 6.23 -4.65
C GLU A 27 -1.35 6.75 -4.54
N GLY A 28 -2.13 6.60 -5.61
CA GLY A 28 -3.49 7.11 -5.70
C GLY A 28 -3.57 8.44 -6.42
N VAL A 29 -4.74 9.06 -6.35
CA VAL A 29 -5.03 10.36 -6.98
C VAL A 29 -5.01 11.43 -5.89
N LYS A 30 -4.11 12.41 -6.04
CA LYS A 30 -4.05 13.61 -5.20
C LYS A 30 -4.86 14.73 -5.85
N ALA A 31 -5.55 15.52 -5.04
CA ALA A 31 -6.20 16.75 -5.47
C ALA A 31 -5.17 17.89 -5.61
N ASP A 32 -5.59 19.01 -6.17
CA ASP A 32 -4.73 20.17 -6.44
C ASP A 32 -4.12 20.77 -5.15
N ASP A 33 -4.80 20.60 -4.01
CA ASP A 33 -4.33 21.01 -2.68
C ASP A 33 -3.37 20.00 -2.02
N GLY A 34 -3.03 18.91 -2.72
CA GLY A 34 -2.16 17.85 -2.23
C GLY A 34 -2.85 16.78 -1.37
N SER A 35 -4.15 16.94 -1.06
CA SER A 35 -4.93 15.94 -0.33
C SER A 35 -5.15 14.68 -1.16
N VAL A 36 -5.24 13.51 -0.51
CA VAL A 36 -5.50 12.25 -1.20
C VAL A 36 -7.01 12.14 -1.47
N SER A 37 -7.40 12.22 -2.75
CA SER A 37 -8.79 12.06 -3.17
C SER A 37 -9.18 10.58 -3.26
N VAL A 38 -8.29 9.76 -3.84
CA VAL A 38 -8.47 8.30 -3.92
C VAL A 38 -7.18 7.63 -3.46
N PRO A 39 -7.19 6.82 -2.38
CA PRO A 39 -6.02 6.09 -1.94
C PRO A 39 -5.52 5.13 -3.03
N GLY A 40 -4.21 5.08 -3.24
CA GLY A 40 -3.60 4.11 -4.13
C GLY A 40 -3.61 2.70 -3.56
N ILE A 41 -3.44 1.70 -4.42
CA ILE A 41 -3.50 0.29 -4.01
C ILE A 41 -2.41 -0.05 -2.97
N PHE A 42 -1.29 0.68 -2.98
CA PHE A 42 -0.17 0.42 -2.07
C PHE A 42 -0.48 0.75 -0.62
N ALA A 43 -1.50 1.58 -0.33
CA ALA A 43 -1.95 1.85 1.03
C ALA A 43 -2.36 0.55 1.78
N SER A 44 -2.82 -0.47 1.06
CA SER A 44 -3.26 -1.75 1.62
C SER A 44 -2.19 -2.85 1.59
N VAL A 45 -1.11 -2.65 0.81
CA VAL A 45 -0.08 -3.68 0.58
C VAL A 45 0.68 -4.06 1.86
N PRO A 46 1.13 -3.10 2.71
CA PRO A 46 1.85 -3.44 3.94
C PRO A 46 1.08 -4.35 4.89
N TYR A 47 -0.23 -4.14 5.03
CA TYR A 47 -1.05 -5.00 5.87
C TYR A 47 -1.34 -6.34 5.21
N CYS A 48 -1.49 -6.37 3.88
CA CYS A 48 -1.60 -7.63 3.14
C CYS A 48 -0.35 -8.52 3.30
N ILE A 49 0.85 -7.94 3.24
CA ILE A 49 2.10 -8.67 3.49
C ILE A 49 2.14 -9.23 4.91
N GLN A 50 1.74 -8.43 5.91
CA GLN A 50 1.67 -8.88 7.31
C GLN A 50 0.70 -10.06 7.48
N LEU A 51 -0.46 -10.05 6.80
CA LEU A 51 -1.43 -11.15 6.82
C LEU A 51 -0.94 -12.42 6.10
N LEU A 52 0.11 -12.32 5.29
CA LEU A 52 0.76 -13.44 4.61
C LEU A 52 1.98 -13.96 5.39
N ASP A 53 2.09 -13.63 6.68
CA ASP A 53 3.24 -13.90 7.56
C ASP A 53 4.56 -13.31 7.03
N GLY A 54 4.45 -12.23 6.25
CA GLY A 54 5.60 -11.48 5.75
C GLY A 54 6.14 -10.46 6.76
N PRO A 55 7.19 -9.71 6.38
CA PRO A 55 7.76 -8.68 7.24
C PRO A 55 6.77 -7.54 7.52
N TYR A 56 6.98 -6.84 8.63
CA TYR A 56 6.25 -5.60 8.92
C TYR A 56 6.79 -4.46 8.06
N VAL A 57 6.03 -4.05 7.04
CA VAL A 57 6.43 -2.99 6.10
C VAL A 57 5.89 -1.64 6.56
N GLU A 58 6.71 -0.60 6.52
CA GLU A 58 6.28 0.79 6.73
C GLU A 58 6.46 1.59 5.44
N THR A 59 5.73 2.70 5.34
CA THR A 59 5.76 3.59 4.17
C THR A 59 5.91 5.03 4.63
N ALA A 60 6.54 5.84 3.78
CA ALA A 60 6.61 7.28 3.94
C ALA A 60 5.19 7.88 3.81
N PRO A 61 4.57 8.44 4.88
CA PRO A 61 3.17 8.89 4.85
C PRO A 61 2.89 10.01 3.84
N GLU A 62 3.89 10.83 3.52
CA GLU A 62 3.84 11.89 2.52
C GLU A 62 3.73 11.35 1.07
N VAL A 63 4.17 10.10 0.86
CA VAL A 63 4.04 9.38 -0.41
C VAL A 63 2.76 8.56 -0.40
N VAL A 64 2.62 7.65 0.58
CA VAL A 64 1.46 6.78 0.75
C VAL A 64 1.35 6.33 2.21
N ALA A 65 0.22 6.63 2.85
CA ALA A 65 -0.02 6.18 4.22
C ALA A 65 -0.49 4.72 4.23
N ALA A 66 0.28 3.84 4.89
CA ALA A 66 -0.10 2.44 5.08
C ALA A 66 -1.32 2.31 6.01
N PHE A 67 -2.41 1.76 5.50
CA PHE A 67 -3.58 1.45 6.31
C PHE A 67 -3.35 0.20 7.17
N ARG A 68 -3.64 0.31 8.46
CA ARG A 68 -3.73 -0.83 9.40
C ARG A 68 -4.86 -0.64 10.41
N PRO A 69 -5.63 -1.70 10.75
CA PRO A 69 -6.55 -1.66 11.89
C PRO A 69 -5.76 -1.49 13.19
N LYS A 70 -6.41 -0.95 14.23
CA LYS A 70 -5.76 -0.63 15.51
C LYS A 70 -4.99 -1.83 16.10
N SER A 71 -5.58 -3.03 16.03
CA SER A 71 -4.99 -4.27 16.55
C SER A 71 -3.75 -4.76 15.80
N ALA A 72 -3.49 -4.29 14.58
CA ALA A 72 -2.35 -4.71 13.77
C ALA A 72 -1.21 -3.68 13.72
N ARG A 73 -1.38 -2.53 14.38
CA ARG A 73 -0.33 -1.53 14.52
C ARG A 73 0.67 -2.02 15.55
N ARG A 74 1.97 -1.90 15.26
CA ARG A 74 2.95 -2.02 16.33
C ARG A 74 2.70 -0.85 17.27
N GLU A 75 2.50 -1.13 18.55
CA GLU A 75 2.68 -0.11 19.56
C GLU A 75 4.17 0.21 19.55
N ASN A 76 4.51 1.49 19.32
CA ASN A 76 5.88 1.95 19.50
C ASN A 76 6.18 1.77 20.99
N MET A 77 6.76 0.64 21.36
CA MET A 77 7.45 0.50 22.63
C MET A 77 8.63 1.45 22.51
N SER A 78 8.52 2.61 23.17
CA SER A 78 9.62 3.53 23.37
C SER A 78 10.71 2.78 24.15
N ASP A 79 11.77 2.39 23.45
CA ASP A 79 13.08 2.13 24.04
C ASP A 79 13.85 3.46 24.16
#